data_AF-A0A7Y0SPV7-F1
#
_entry.id   AF-A0A7Y0SPV7-F1
#
_cell.length_a   1.000
_cell.length_b   1.000
_cell.length_c   1.000
_cell.angle_alpha   90.00
_cell.angle_beta   90.00
_cell.angle_gamma   90.00
#
_symmetry.space_group_name_H-M   'P 1'
#
loop_
_entity.id
_entity.type
_entity.pdbx_description
1 polymer ?
#
loop_
_entity_poly.entity_id
_entity_poly.type
_entity_poly.pdbx_seq_one_letter_code
_entity_poly.pdbx_strand_id
1 'polypeptide(L)'
;VEELLVKNGLMEEGDTLYSPTNISMLHHVNAALRAHVLFERNVDYIVTDEGEVVIVDEHTGRTMPGRRWSEGLHQAVEAKEGVKIQNENQTLASITFQNYFRLYEKLS
;
A
#
# COMPACT_ATOMS: atom_id res chain seq x y z
N VAL A 1 -14.51 -7.37 -12.05
CA VAL A 1 -14.13 -6.35 -11.04
C VAL A 1 -14.67 -4.99 -11.42
N GLU A 2 -14.47 -4.53 -12.66
CA GLU A 2 -15.00 -3.24 -13.16
C GLU A 2 -16.52 -3.11 -13.00
N GLU A 3 -17.31 -4.10 -13.41
CA GLU A 3 -18.77 -4.11 -13.20
C GLU A 3 -19.17 -3.97 -11.71
N LEU A 4 -18.40 -4.57 -10.81
CA LEU A 4 -18.61 -4.46 -9.37
C LEU A 4 -18.29 -3.05 -8.86
N LEU A 5 -17.26 -2.41 -9.39
CA LEU A 5 -16.87 -1.04 -9.02
C LEU A 5 -17.92 -0.03 -9.49
N VAL A 6 -18.41 -0.18 -10.73
CA VAL A 6 -19.50 0.63 -11.28
C VAL A 6 -20.78 0.46 -10.45
N LYS A 7 -21.16 -0.79 -10.13
CA LYS A 7 -22.34 -1.08 -9.30
C LYS A 7 -22.27 -0.45 -7.91
N ASN A 8 -21.08 -0.32 -7.33
CA ASN A 8 -20.87 0.30 -6.03
C ASN A 8 -20.63 1.82 -6.11
N GLY A 9 -20.74 2.43 -7.30
CA GLY A 9 -20.56 3.87 -7.50
C GLY A 9 -19.12 4.35 -7.36
N LEU A 10 -18.15 3.44 -7.46
CA LEU A 10 -16.71 3.74 -7.37
C LEU A 10 -16.09 4.10 -8.73
N MET A 11 -16.83 3.92 -9.83
CA MET A 11 -16.40 4.21 -11.21
C MET A 11 -17.61 4.56 -12.08
N GLU A 12 -17.41 5.41 -13.08
CA GLU A 12 -18.48 5.82 -14.01
C GLU A 12 -18.82 4.72 -15.03
N GLU A 13 -20.07 4.69 -15.49
CA GLU A 13 -20.51 3.77 -16.54
C GLU A 13 -19.81 4.09 -17.87
N GLY A 14 -19.06 3.12 -18.39
CA GLY A 14 -18.31 3.26 -19.65
C GLY A 14 -16.85 3.69 -19.49
N ASP A 15 -16.39 3.95 -18.27
CA ASP A 15 -14.97 4.17 -17.96
C ASP A 15 -14.25 2.82 -17.72
N THR A 16 -12.92 2.84 -17.80
CA THR A 16 -12.07 1.65 -17.62
C THR A 16 -11.07 1.85 -16.48
N LEU A 17 -10.61 0.77 -15.85
CA LEU A 17 -9.58 0.86 -14.81
C LEU A 17 -8.25 1.42 -15.30
N TYR A 18 -7.98 1.31 -16.59
CA TYR A 18 -6.74 1.79 -17.21
C TYR A 18 -6.79 3.26 -17.63
N SER A 19 -7.93 3.94 -17.41
CA SER A 19 -8.04 5.37 -17.64
C SER A 19 -7.14 6.16 -16.69
N PRO A 20 -6.51 7.27 -17.13
CA PRO A 20 -5.65 8.09 -16.27
C PRO A 20 -6.33 8.58 -14.98
N THR A 21 -7.65 8.77 -15.01
CA THR A 21 -8.47 9.16 -13.85
C THR A 21 -8.53 8.06 -12.78
N ASN A 22 -8.39 6.80 -13.18
CA ASN A 22 -8.59 5.62 -12.32
C ASN A 22 -7.29 4.95 -11.88
N ILE A 23 -6.12 5.53 -12.17
CA ILE A 23 -4.80 4.94 -11.82
C ILE A 23 -4.70 4.63 -10.31
N SER A 24 -5.17 5.53 -9.45
CA SER A 24 -5.18 5.30 -8.00
C SER A 24 -6.10 4.14 -7.61
N MET A 25 -7.29 4.04 -8.23
CA MET A 25 -8.21 2.94 -7.98
C MET A 25 -7.63 1.60 -8.45
N LEU A 26 -7.02 1.57 -9.64
CA LEU A 26 -6.31 0.40 -10.16
C LEU A 26 -5.20 -0.05 -9.21
N HIS A 27 -4.43 0.89 -8.65
CA HIS A 27 -3.40 0.59 -7.66
C HIS A 27 -3.98 -0.08 -6.41
N HIS A 28 -5.05 0.48 -5.84
CA HIS A 28 -5.72 -0.09 -4.66
C HIS A 28 -6.32 -1.47 -4.94
N VAL A 29 -6.97 -1.66 -6.09
CA VAL A 29 -7.54 -2.96 -6.49
C VAL A 29 -6.44 -4.01 -6.63
N ASN A 30 -5.32 -3.67 -7.27
CA ASN A 30 -4.18 -4.58 -7.39
C ASN A 30 -3.56 -4.92 -6.03
N ALA A 31 -3.41 -3.95 -5.13
CA ALA A 31 -2.93 -4.18 -3.77
C ALA A 31 -3.88 -5.10 -2.98
N ALA A 32 -5.19 -4.87 -3.08
CA ALA A 32 -6.21 -5.70 -2.45
C ALA A 32 -6.18 -7.14 -2.97
N LEU A 33 -6.12 -7.35 -4.29
CA LEU A 33 -6.02 -8.68 -4.87
C LEU A 33 -4.75 -9.42 -4.40
N ARG A 34 -3.61 -8.73 -4.37
CA ARG A 34 -2.36 -9.29 -3.84
C ARG A 34 -2.49 -9.67 -2.37
N ALA A 35 -3.01 -8.79 -1.52
CA ALA A 35 -3.25 -9.05 -0.10
C ALA A 35 -4.19 -10.25 0.13
N HIS A 36 -5.20 -10.44 -0.73
CA HIS A 36 -6.14 -11.55 -0.61
C HIS A 36 -5.59 -12.88 -1.09
N VAL A 37 -4.82 -12.90 -2.19
CA VAL A 37 -4.40 -14.14 -2.86
C VAL A 37 -2.99 -14.58 -2.48
N LEU A 38 -2.07 -13.64 -2.27
CA LEU A 38 -0.65 -13.94 -2.08
C LEU A 38 -0.21 -13.93 -0.62
N PHE A 39 -1.00 -13.35 0.28
CA PHE A 39 -0.65 -13.22 1.69
C PHE A 39 -1.67 -13.94 2.56
N GLU A 40 -1.19 -14.88 3.36
CA GLU A 40 -1.99 -15.72 4.24
C GLU A 40 -1.76 -15.39 5.71
N ARG A 41 -2.86 -15.34 6.47
CA ARG A 41 -2.84 -15.10 7.90
C ARG A 41 -2.24 -16.31 8.63
N ASN A 42 -1.39 -16.04 9.62
CA ASN A 42 -0.59 -17.00 10.39
C ASN A 42 0.55 -17.67 9.62
N VAL A 43 0.82 -17.25 8.38
CA VAL A 43 1.98 -17.68 7.60
C VAL A 43 2.86 -16.47 7.28
N ASP A 44 2.35 -15.52 6.50
CA ASP A 44 3.09 -14.34 6.08
C ASP A 44 2.98 -13.18 7.08
N TYR A 45 1.87 -13.14 7.83
CA TYR A 45 1.62 -12.16 8.87
C TYR A 45 0.72 -12.70 9.96
N ILE A 46 0.76 -12.03 11.10
CA ILE A 46 -0.18 -12.22 12.21
C ILE A 46 -0.91 -10.91 12.49
N VAL A 47 -2.09 -11.02 13.08
CA VAL A 47 -2.85 -9.88 13.61
C VAL A 47 -2.77 -9.98 15.12
N THR A 48 -2.24 -8.95 15.78
CA THR A 48 -2.14 -8.90 17.25
C THR A 48 -3.51 -8.63 17.88
N ASP A 49 -3.65 -8.88 19.18
CA ASP A 49 -4.87 -8.60 19.94
C ASP A 49 -5.22 -7.09 19.96
N GLU A 50 -4.21 -6.24 19.77
CA GLU A 50 -4.32 -4.78 19.65
C GLU A 50 -4.80 -4.35 18.25
N GLY A 51 -4.93 -5.30 17.31
CA GLY A 51 -5.40 -5.06 15.95
C GLY A 51 -4.30 -4.59 14.99
N GLU A 52 -3.02 -4.87 15.26
CA GLU A 52 -1.91 -4.51 14.37
C GLU A 52 -1.49 -5.70 13.50
N VAL A 53 -1.17 -5.42 12.23
CA VAL A 53 -0.63 -6.42 11.29
C VAL A 53 0.89 -6.48 11.45
N VAL A 54 1.41 -7.63 11.87
CA VAL A 54 2.85 -7.85 12.04
C VAL A 54 3.33 -8.90 11.04
N ILE A 55 4.34 -8.53 10.26
CA ILE A 55 4.92 -9.41 9.22
C ILE A 55 5.73 -10.52 9.90
N VAL A 56 5.61 -11.73 9.38
CA VAL A 56 6.41 -12.89 9.77
C VAL A 56 7.48 -13.13 8.71
N ASP A 57 8.71 -13.36 9.15
CA ASP A 57 9.82 -13.73 8.28
C ASP A 57 9.66 -15.19 7.82
N GLU A 58 9.61 -15.42 6.50
CA GLU A 58 9.38 -16.74 5.89
C GLU A 58 10.46 -17.78 6.25
N HIS A 59 11.72 -17.36 6.47
CA HIS A 59 12.83 -18.28 6.70
C HIS A 59 12.97 -18.66 8.18
N THR A 60 12.66 -17.72 9.08
CA THR A 60 12.90 -17.89 10.52
C THR A 60 11.63 -18.00 11.36
N GLY A 61 10.47 -17.67 10.79
CA GLY A 61 9.20 -17.59 11.51
C GLY A 61 9.16 -16.47 12.55
N ARG A 62 10.13 -15.54 12.55
CA ARG A 62 10.19 -14.45 13.52
C ARG A 62 9.25 -13.32 13.12
N THR A 63 8.59 -12.74 14.11
CA THR A 63 7.81 -11.52 13.92
C THR A 63 8.73 -10.33 13.73
N MET A 64 8.41 -9.46 12.77
CA MET A 64 9.16 -8.26 12.45
C MET A 64 8.31 -7.01 12.79
N PRO A 65 8.21 -6.64 14.08
CA PRO A 65 7.46 -5.47 14.48
C PRO A 65 8.04 -4.19 13.85
N GLY A 66 7.16 -3.28 13.45
CA GLY A 66 7.53 -2.01 12.82
C GLY A 66 7.87 -2.09 11.32
N ARG A 67 8.02 -3.29 10.75
CA ARG A 67 8.18 -3.46 9.30
C ARG A 67 6.81 -3.41 8.62
N ARG A 68 6.70 -2.62 7.54
CA ARG A 68 5.49 -2.53 6.70
C ARG A 68 5.84 -2.87 5.26
N TRP A 69 4.89 -3.43 4.52
CA TRP A 69 5.01 -3.60 3.07
C TRP A 69 4.69 -2.28 2.36
N SER A 70 5.41 -1.99 1.28
CA SER A 70 5.23 -0.80 0.46
C SER A 70 4.07 -0.93 -0.54
N GLU A 71 3.81 0.13 -1.32
CA GLU A 71 2.84 0.15 -2.42
C GLU A 71 1.40 -0.10 -1.95
N GLY A 72 1.04 0.42 -0.78
CA GLY A 72 -0.31 0.27 -0.21
C GLY A 72 -0.69 -1.17 0.16
N LEU A 73 0.22 -2.13 0.02
CA LEU A 73 -0.05 -3.55 0.29
C LEU A 73 -0.38 -3.78 1.77
N HIS A 74 0.33 -3.10 2.67
CA HIS A 74 0.09 -3.24 4.10
C HIS A 74 -1.28 -2.70 4.49
N GLN A 75 -1.70 -1.57 3.90
CA GLN A 75 -3.05 -1.02 4.08
C GLN A 75 -4.12 -1.97 3.51
N ALA A 76 -3.83 -2.64 2.39
CA ALA A 76 -4.73 -3.63 1.81
C ALA A 76 -4.90 -4.87 2.70
N VAL A 77 -3.83 -5.33 3.38
CA VAL A 77 -3.90 -6.41 4.37
C VAL A 77 -4.67 -5.95 5.62
N GLU A 78 -4.41 -4.72 6.10
CA GLU A 78 -5.17 -4.12 7.20
C GLU A 78 -6.68 -4.07 6.89
N ALA A 79 -7.04 -3.63 5.67
CA ALA A 79 -8.42 -3.57 5.20
C ALA A 79 -9.05 -4.97 5.07
N LYS A 80 -8.29 -5.96 4.56
CA LYS A 80 -8.72 -7.36 4.44
C LYS A 80 -9.10 -7.96 5.79
N GLU A 81 -8.31 -7.71 6.83
CA GLU A 81 -8.55 -8.22 8.19
C GLU A 81 -9.54 -7.35 9.00
N GLY A 82 -10.02 -6.25 8.43
CA GLY A 82 -10.96 -5.34 9.09
C GLY A 82 -10.34 -4.56 10.25
N VAL A 83 -9.01 -4.43 10.29
CA VAL A 83 -8.32 -3.65 11.32
C VAL A 83 -8.21 -2.18 10.92
N LYS A 84 -7.81 -1.33 11.88
CA LYS A 84 -7.65 0.10 11.64
C LYS A 84 -6.52 0.33 10.64
N ILE A 85 -6.86 0.88 9.48
CA ILE A 85 -5.88 1.24 8.46
C ILE A 85 -5.05 2.41 8.97
N GLN A 86 -3.74 2.21 9.03
CA GLN A 86 -2.80 3.24 9.44
C GLN A 86 -2.27 3.94 8.19
N ASN A 87 -2.31 5.28 8.20
CA ASN A 87 -1.79 6.07 7.07
C ASN A 87 -0.31 5.76 6.84
N GLU A 88 0.09 5.65 5.58
CA GLU A 88 1.50 5.62 5.22
C GLU A 88 2.12 6.99 5.51
N ASN A 89 3.33 6.98 6.05
CA ASN A 89 4.13 8.20 6.16
C ASN A 89 4.58 8.59 4.76
N GLN A 90 3.95 9.61 4.19
CA GLN A 90 4.30 10.13 2.87
C GLN A 90 5.46 11.13 2.98
N THR A 91 6.52 10.90 2.22
CA THR A 91 7.58 11.90 2.05
C THR A 91 7.04 13.07 1.23
N LEU A 92 6.78 14.21 1.88
CA LEU A 92 6.22 15.40 1.24
C LEU A 92 7.21 16.13 0.33
N ALA A 93 8.49 16.10 0.69
CA ALA A 93 9.56 16.73 -0.06
C ALA A 93 10.80 15.87 0.01
N SER A 94 11.44 15.68 -1.14
CA SER A 94 12.75 15.07 -1.25
C SER A 94 13.59 15.84 -2.25
N ILE A 95 14.89 15.97 -1.96
CA ILE A 95 15.86 16.53 -2.89
C ILE A 95 17.15 15.73 -2.75
N THR A 96 17.78 15.40 -3.87
CA THR A 96 19.10 14.77 -3.85
C THR A 96 20.14 15.83 -3.51
N PHE A 97 21.23 15.44 -2.83
CA PHE A 97 22.31 16.38 -2.54
C PHE A 97 22.83 17.06 -3.81
N GLN A 98 22.92 16.33 -4.93
CA GLN A 98 23.36 16.90 -6.20
C GLN A 98 22.43 18.02 -6.69
N ASN A 99 21.11 17.84 -6.61
CA ASN A 99 20.15 18.87 -7.02
C ASN A 99 20.07 20.01 -6.00
N TYR A 100 20.21 19.70 -4.71
CA TYR A 100 20.26 20.71 -3.65
C TYR A 100 21.45 21.66 -3.84
N PHE A 101 22.63 21.13 -4.12
CA PHE A 101 23.81 21.96 -4.37
C PHE A 101 23.70 22.79 -5.66
N ARG A 102 22.99 22.33 -6.68
CA ARG A 102 22.72 23.13 -7.89
C ARG A 102 21.89 24.39 -7.64
N LEU A 103 21.20 24.49 -6.51
CA LEU A 103 20.42 25.68 -6.15
C LEU A 103 21.29 26.86 -5.68
N TYR A 104 22.56 26.64 -5.34
CA TYR A 104 23.45 27.69 -4.86
C TYR A 104 24.13 28.43 -6.03
N GLU A 105 24.12 29.77 -6.00
CA GLU A 105 24.75 30.60 -7.03
C GLU A 105 26.28 30.44 -7.09
N LYS A 106 26.90 30.07 -5.97
CA LYS A 106 28.32 29.73 -5.89
C LYS A 106 28.49 28.49 -5.04
N LEU A 107 29.02 27.45 -5.65
CA LEU A 107 29.55 26.26 -4.98
C LEU A 107 31.07 26.42 -4.94
N SER A 108 31.65 26.56 -3.76
CA SER A 108 33.08 26.78 -3.55
C SER A 108 33.57 26.04 -2.33
#